data_AF-A0A963MUY6-F1
#
_entry.id   AF-A0A963MUY6-F1
#
_cell.length_a   1.000
_cell.length_b   1.000
_cell.length_c   1.000
_cell.angle_alpha   90.00
_cell.angle_beta   90.00
_cell.angle_gamma   90.00
#
_symmetry.space_group_name_H-M   'P 1'
#
loop_
_entity.id
_entity.type
_entity.pdbx_description
1 polymer ?
#
loop_
_entity_poly.entity_id
_entity_poly.type
_entity_poly.pdbx_seq_one_letter_code
_entity_poly.pdbx_strand_id
1 'polypeptide(L)'
;TPHATLTRLRHCAQAAGLRHVYIGNVADRDGASTHCPGCGTPLIVRVGYDILDYRLDERGQCPSCGQRLPGRFGPFERPFGNRRIPIAIGSTAAE
;
A
#
# COMPACT_ATOMS: atom_id res chain seq x y z
N THR A 1 10.38 -11.24 14.59
CA THR A 1 10.39 -12.28 13.53
C THR A 1 11.47 -11.97 12.52
N PRO A 2 12.36 -12.91 12.16
CA PRO A 2 13.39 -12.68 11.14
C PRO A 2 12.79 -12.26 9.79
N HIS A 3 13.46 -11.35 9.07
CA HIS A 3 12.99 -10.85 7.77
C HIS A 3 12.82 -11.96 6.73
N ALA A 4 13.74 -12.94 6.71
CA ALA A 4 13.65 -14.11 5.83
C ALA A 4 12.37 -14.93 6.06
N THR A 5 11.92 -15.06 7.31
CA THR A 5 10.66 -15.74 7.64
C THR A 5 9.46 -14.99 7.08
N LEU A 6 9.45 -13.66 7.18
CA LEU A 6 8.37 -12.82 6.64
C LEU A 6 8.31 -12.91 5.11
N THR A 7 9.47 -12.85 4.45
CA THR A 7 9.61 -13.01 2.99
C THR A 7 9.06 -14.35 2.53
N ARG A 8 9.45 -15.44 3.20
CA ARG A 8 8.93 -16.79 2.91
C ARG A 8 7.40 -16.86 3.06
N LEU A 9 6.86 -16.33 4.16
CA LEU A 9 5.41 -16.35 4.39
C LEU A 9 4.64 -15.53 3.35
N ARG A 10 5.20 -14.38 2.90
CA ARG A 10 4.63 -13.60 1.81
C ARG A 10 4.52 -14.41 0.52
N HIS A 11 5.58 -15.14 0.15
CA HIS A 11 5.54 -16.03 -1.02
C HIS A 11 4.52 -17.15 -0.88
N CYS A 12 4.42 -17.80 0.28
CA CYS A 12 3.40 -18.83 0.52
C CYS A 12 1.98 -18.27 0.39
N ALA A 13 1.72 -17.08 0.95
CA ALA A 13 0.44 -16.40 0.85
C ALA A 13 0.08 -16.04 -0.61
N GLN A 14 1.05 -15.55 -1.39
CA GLN A 14 0.86 -15.28 -2.82
C GLN A 14 0.58 -16.56 -3.62
N ALA A 15 1.32 -17.65 -3.35
CA ALA A 15 1.08 -18.96 -3.97
C ALA A 15 -0.30 -19.54 -3.61
N ALA A 16 -0.84 -19.20 -2.44
CA ALA A 16 -2.20 -19.54 -2.04
C ALA A 16 -3.29 -18.66 -2.70
N GLY A 17 -2.92 -17.73 -3.59
CA GLY A 17 -3.86 -16.89 -4.34
C GLY A 17 -4.14 -15.52 -3.72
N LEU A 18 -3.45 -15.14 -2.63
CA LEU A 18 -3.58 -13.79 -2.08
C LEU A 18 -2.85 -12.77 -2.97
N ARG A 19 -3.63 -11.85 -3.56
CA ARG A 19 -3.14 -10.87 -4.54
C ARG A 19 -2.35 -9.72 -3.93
N HIS A 20 -2.62 -9.36 -2.69
CA HIS A 20 -2.00 -8.22 -2.01
C HIS A 20 -1.51 -8.65 -0.63
N VAL A 21 -0.23 -8.95 -0.52
CA VAL A 21 0.41 -9.41 0.72
C VAL A 21 1.57 -8.49 1.03
N TYR A 22 1.52 -7.85 2.21
CA TYR A 22 2.49 -6.86 2.62
C TYR A 22 3.30 -7.33 3.82
N ILE A 23 4.58 -6.97 3.84
CA ILE A 23 5.45 -7.11 5.00
C ILE A 23 5.46 -5.77 5.74
N GLY A 24 5.07 -5.79 7.03
CA GLY A 24 5.02 -4.62 7.90
C GLY A 24 6.07 -4.68 9.02
N ASN A 25 6.28 -3.54 9.70
CA ASN A 25 7.21 -3.38 10.84
C ASN A 25 8.67 -3.76 10.56
N VAL A 26 9.05 -3.86 9.28
CA VAL A 26 10.43 -4.09 8.80
C VAL A 26 10.64 -3.23 7.56
N ALA A 27 11.86 -2.72 7.38
CA ALA A 27 12.23 -1.98 6.18
C ALA A 27 12.37 -2.95 5.00
N ASP A 28 11.30 -3.10 4.23
CA ASP A 28 11.25 -3.95 3.04
C ASP A 28 10.48 -3.22 1.93
N ARG A 29 11.21 -2.63 0.97
CA ARG A 29 10.61 -1.89 -0.14
C ARG A 29 9.70 -2.78 -0.96
N ASP A 30 10.13 -3.98 -1.32
CA ASP A 30 9.34 -4.87 -2.17
C ASP A 30 8.12 -5.40 -1.40
N GLY A 31 8.35 -5.88 -0.17
CA GLY A 31 7.33 -6.34 0.76
C GLY A 31 6.28 -5.29 1.10
N ALA A 32 6.64 -4.01 1.14
CA ALA A 32 5.72 -2.92 1.39
C ALA A 32 5.06 -2.35 0.12
N SER A 33 5.56 -2.67 -1.08
CA SER A 33 5.05 -2.08 -2.32
C SER A 33 3.81 -2.80 -2.84
N THR A 34 2.87 -2.02 -3.39
CA THR A 34 1.69 -2.55 -4.08
C THR A 34 2.06 -2.88 -5.53
N HIS A 35 1.86 -4.13 -5.90
CA HIS A 35 2.08 -4.64 -7.25
C HIS A 35 0.75 -4.88 -7.97
N CYS A 36 0.75 -4.73 -9.29
CA CYS A 36 -0.40 -5.07 -10.11
C CYS A 36 -0.66 -6.58 -10.06
N PRO A 37 -1.88 -7.05 -9.71
CA PRO A 37 -2.17 -8.48 -9.69
C PRO A 37 -2.32 -9.09 -11.10
N GLY A 38 -2.45 -8.27 -12.15
CA GLY A 38 -2.56 -8.71 -13.54
C GLY A 38 -1.20 -8.93 -14.20
N CYS A 39 -0.31 -7.94 -14.13
CA CYS A 39 0.98 -7.97 -14.81
C CYS A 39 2.22 -7.92 -13.89
N GLY A 40 2.04 -7.82 -12.58
CA GLY A 40 3.15 -7.75 -11.62
C GLY A 40 3.86 -6.39 -11.53
N THR A 41 3.58 -5.43 -12.41
CA THR A 41 4.20 -4.10 -12.39
C THR A 41 4.05 -3.44 -11.00
N PRO A 42 5.13 -2.89 -10.40
CA PRO A 42 5.01 -2.10 -9.18
C PRO A 42 4.21 -0.82 -9.45
N LEU A 43 3.17 -0.59 -8.66
CA LEU A 43 2.22 0.51 -8.84
C LEU A 43 2.32 1.59 -7.76
N ILE A 44 2.50 1.18 -6.51
CA ILE A 44 2.72 2.09 -5.39
C ILE A 44 3.94 1.58 -4.65
N VAL A 45 5.08 2.24 -4.88
CA VAL A 45 6.33 1.88 -4.23
C VAL A 45 6.46 2.70 -2.96
N ARG A 46 6.69 2.03 -1.83
CA ARG A 46 6.82 2.72 -0.54
C ARG A 46 7.87 2.12 0.37
N VAL A 47 8.34 2.93 1.31
CA VAL A 47 9.10 2.50 2.50
C VAL A 47 8.49 3.21 3.70
N GLY A 48 7.92 2.46 4.64
CA GLY A 48 7.15 3.04 5.74
C GLY A 48 5.96 3.87 5.23
N TYR A 49 5.93 5.16 5.59
CA TYR A 49 4.91 6.13 5.16
C TYR A 49 5.29 6.92 3.91
N ASP A 50 6.51 6.74 3.39
CA ASP A 50 7.00 7.47 2.24
C ASP A 50 6.64 6.73 0.94
N ILE A 51 5.89 7.40 0.07
CA ILE A 51 5.58 6.91 -1.28
C ILE A 51 6.68 7.42 -2.21
N LEU A 52 7.45 6.49 -2.75
CA LEU A 52 8.59 6.76 -3.63
C LEU A 52 8.18 6.78 -5.11
N ASP A 53 7.12 6.06 -5.45
CA ASP A 53 6.56 6.02 -6.80
C ASP A 53 5.07 5.69 -6.74
N TYR A 54 4.27 6.34 -7.59
CA TYR A 54 2.83 6.15 -7.69
C TYR A 54 2.43 6.20 -9.16
N ARG A 55 1.99 5.05 -9.68
CA ARG A 55 1.76 4.85 -11.12
C ARG A 55 0.32 4.52 -11.47
N LEU A 56 -0.59 4.47 -10.50
CA LEU A 56 -2.00 4.29 -10.79
C LEU A 56 -2.54 5.50 -11.54
N ASP A 57 -3.39 5.25 -12.53
CA ASP A 57 -4.15 6.33 -13.16
C ASP A 57 -5.23 6.90 -12.21
N GLU A 58 -5.90 7.97 -12.65
CA GLU A 58 -6.96 8.64 -11.89
C GLU A 58 -8.17 7.74 -11.58
N ARG A 59 -8.30 6.60 -12.28
CA ARG A 59 -9.36 5.61 -12.10
C ARG A 59 -8.92 4.43 -11.22
N GLY A 60 -7.68 4.44 -10.74
CA GLY A 60 -7.08 3.37 -9.94
C GLY A 60 -6.72 2.13 -10.75
N GLN A 61 -6.33 2.31 -12.01
CA GLN A 61 -5.95 1.22 -12.91
C GLN A 61 -4.43 1.18 -13.13
N CYS A 62 -3.93 -0.02 -13.40
CA CYS A 62 -2.58 -0.22 -13.85
C CYS A 62 -2.40 0.36 -15.27
N PRO A 63 -1.45 1.28 -15.50
CA PRO A 63 -1.23 1.86 -16.83
C PRO A 63 -0.62 0.84 -17.81
N SER A 64 -0.03 -0.26 -17.31
CA SER A 64 0.61 -1.27 -18.15
C SER A 64 -0.36 -2.32 -18.70
N CYS A 65 -1.42 -2.67 -17.97
CA CYS A 65 -2.34 -3.74 -18.39
C CYS A 65 -3.83 -3.42 -18.22
N GLY A 66 -4.17 -2.23 -17.71
CA GLY A 66 -5.56 -1.82 -17.47
C GLY A 66 -6.25 -2.48 -16.27
N GLN A 67 -5.56 -3.39 -15.56
CA GLN A 67 -6.15 -4.04 -14.37
C GLN A 67 -6.49 -3.00 -13.31
N ARG A 68 -7.77 -2.91 -12.96
CA ARG A 68 -8.25 -2.05 -11.87
C ARG A 68 -7.86 -2.64 -10.52
N LEU A 69 -7.26 -1.81 -9.66
CA LEU A 69 -6.94 -2.22 -8.29
C LEU A 69 -8.16 -2.06 -7.36
N PRO A 70 -8.37 -3.00 -6.43
CA PRO A 70 -9.38 -2.82 -5.39
C PRO A 70 -8.96 -1.67 -4.46
N GLY A 71 -9.84 -0.68 -4.29
CA GLY A 71 -9.60 0.49 -3.46
C GLY A 71 -10.31 1.73 -4.00
N ARG A 72 -10.16 2.85 -3.27
CA ARG A 72 -10.56 4.18 -3.73
C ARG A 72 -9.30 4.98 -4.00
N PHE A 73 -9.00 5.13 -5.29
CA PHE A 73 -7.88 5.92 -5.76
C PHE A 73 -8.44 7.16 -6.46
N GLY A 74 -7.81 8.30 -6.23
CA GLY A 74 -8.08 9.54 -6.92
C GLY A 74 -6.77 10.12 -7.44
N PRO A 75 -6.79 11.40 -7.89
CA PRO A 75 -5.58 12.11 -8.28
C PRO A 75 -4.53 12.06 -7.17
N PHE A 76 -3.29 11.72 -7.54
CA PHE A 76 -2.16 11.69 -6.61
C PHE A 76 -1.23 12.86 -6.92
N GLU A 77 -1.29 13.91 -6.12
CA GLU A 77 -0.39 15.06 -6.24
C GLU A 77 0.88 14.85 -5.40
N ARG A 78 0.69 14.56 -4.11
CA ARG A 78 1.80 14.36 -3.16
C ARG A 78 1.40 13.44 -2.01
N PRO A 79 2.36 12.69 -1.43
CA PRO A 79 2.08 11.84 -0.28
C PRO A 79 1.76 12.66 0.98
N PHE A 80 0.84 12.14 1.81
CA PHE A 80 0.64 12.65 3.16
C PHE A 80 1.91 12.49 4.01
N GLY A 81 2.63 11.37 3.86
CA GLY A 81 3.90 11.11 4.56
C GLY A 81 3.72 10.82 6.05
N ASN A 82 4.83 10.81 6.80
CA ASN A 82 4.85 10.53 8.24
C ASN A 82 4.35 11.72 9.08
N ARG A 83 3.12 12.15 8.84
CA ARG A 83 2.43 13.22 9.58
C ARG A 83 1.30 12.64 10.41
N ARG A 84 0.87 13.37 11.42
CA ARG A 84 -0.30 13.04 12.24
C ARG A 84 -1.26 14.23 12.18
N ILE A 85 -2.54 13.95 11.99
CA ILE A 85 -3.59 14.98 12.11
C ILE A 85 -4.10 14.91 13.55
N PRO A 86 -3.90 15.95 14.37
CA PRO A 86 -4.50 15.97 15.70
C PRO A 86 -6.02 15.99 15.58
N ILE A 87 -6.70 15.16 16.37
CA ILE A 87 -8.16 15.15 16.46
C ILE A 87 -8.56 15.75 17.81
N ALA A 88 -9.35 16.81 17.78
CA ALA A 88 -10.01 17.32 18.97
C ALA A 88 -11.34 16.57 19.14
N ILE A 89 -11.46 15.79 20.22
CA ILE A 89 -12.72 15.15 20.61
C ILE A 89 -13.31 16.04 21.70
N GLY A 90 -14.31 16.86 21.36
CA GLY A 90 -15.01 17.67 22.36
C GLY A 90 -15.83 16.78 23.29
N SER A 91 -15.76 17.00 24.61
CA SER A 91 -16.82 16.49 25.48
C SER A 91 -18.08 17.29 25.18
N THR A 92 -19.14 16.63 24.71
CA THR A 92 -20.47 17.22 24.80
C THR A 92 -20.77 17.44 26.28
N ALA A 93 -20.64 18.68 26.75
CA ALA A 93 -21.23 19.09 28.02
C ALA A 93 -22.75 19.02 27.82
N ALA A 94 -23.39 18.08 28.51
CA ALA A 94 -24.83 18.03 28.64
C ALA A 94 -25.29 19.27 29.43
N GLU A 95 -26.36 19.89 28.95
CA GLU A 95 -27.18 20.88 29.67
C GLU A 95 -27.64 20.38 31.04
#